data_AF-A0A4R4NJ29-F1
#
_entry.id   AF-A0A4R4NJ29-F1
#
_cell.length_a   1.000
_cell.length_b   1.000
_cell.length_c   1.000
_cell.angle_alpha   90.00
_cell.angle_beta   90.00
_cell.angle_gamma   90.00
#
_symmetry.space_group_name_H-M   'P 1'
#
loop_
_entity.id
_entity.type
_entity.pdbx_description
1 polymer ?
#
loop_
_entity_poly.entity_id
_entity_poly.type
_entity_poly.pdbx_seq_one_letter_code
_entity_poly.pdbx_strand_id
1 'polypeptide(L)' 'VCGEAGVAWEEKDITQDEELYRLYWEQIPVVLVDGEQHDFWRVNPERLRRALGT' A
#
# COMPACT_ATOMS: atom_id res chain seq x y z
N VAL A 1 3.38 0.56 12.10
CA VAL A 1 4.16 -0.30 11.17
C VAL A 1 5.25 0.49 10.45
N CYS A 2 5.01 1.24 9.38
CA CYS A 2 6.11 1.88 8.61
C CYS A 2 7.01 2.79 9.47
N GLY A 3 6.42 3.60 10.37
CA GLY A 3 7.19 4.42 11.30
C GLY A 3 8.02 3.61 12.33
N GLU A 4 7.54 2.44 12.73
CA GLU A 4 8.30 1.51 13.59
C GLU A 4 9.44 0.83 12.81
N ALA A 5 9.18 0.51 11.54
CA ALA A 5 10.13 -0.10 10.63
C ALA A 5 11.20 0.87 10.08
N GLY A 6 11.03 2.18 10.28
CA GLY A 6 11.91 3.19 9.70
C GLY A 6 11.81 3.30 8.17
N VAL A 7 10.71 2.82 7.58
CA VAL A 7 10.48 2.81 6.13
C VAL A 7 9.66 4.02 5.72
N ALA A 8 10.13 4.74 4.71
CA ALA A 8 9.40 5.84 4.11
C ALA A 8 8.21 5.33 3.28
N TRP A 9 7.13 6.10 3.26
CA TRP A 9 5.95 5.79 2.47
C TRP A 9 5.34 7.08 1.95
N GLU A 10 4.55 6.98 0.89
CA GLU A 10 3.77 8.08 0.34
C GLU A 10 2.30 7.67 0.21
N GLU A 11 1.40 8.63 0.36
CA GLU A 11 -0.01 8.46 0.02
C GLU A 11 -0.23 8.87 -1.43
N LYS A 12 -0.99 8.07 -2.18
CA LYS A 12 -1.43 8.43 -3.53
C LYS A 12 -2.95 8.52 -3.59
N ASP A 13 -3.43 9.67 -4.06
CA ASP A 13 -4.84 9.88 -4.36
C ASP A 13 -5.13 9.43 -5.79
N ILE A 14 -5.88 8.33 -5.93
CA ILE A 14 -6.24 7.78 -7.24
C ILE A 14 -7.13 8.72 -8.07
N THR A 15 -7.79 9.71 -7.46
CA THR A 15 -8.64 10.65 -8.20
C THR A 15 -7.82 11.64 -9.02
N GLN A 16 -6.52 11.74 -8.73
CA GLN A 16 -5.56 12.59 -9.43
C GLN A 16 -4.68 11.80 -10.41
N ASP A 17 -4.85 10.48 -10.49
CA ASP A 17 -4.05 9.59 -11.34
C ASP A 17 -4.95 8.58 -12.06
N GLU A 18 -5.12 8.79 -13.38
CA GLU A 18 -6.01 7.98 -14.20
C GLU A 18 -5.60 6.50 -14.26
N GLU A 19 -4.29 6.21 -14.18
CA GLU A 19 -3.81 4.83 -14.19
C GLU A 19 -4.14 4.12 -12.88
N LEU A 20 -3.87 4.77 -11.75
CA LEU A 20 -4.23 4.22 -10.44
C LEU A 20 -5.75 4.07 -10.30
N TYR A 21 -6.54 5.00 -10.82
CA TYR A 21 -7.99 4.87 -10.85
C TYR A 21 -8.42 3.62 -11.60
N ARG A 22 -7.95 3.43 -12.83
CA ARG A 22 -8.29 2.24 -13.65
C ARG A 22 -7.91 0.93 -12.96
N LEU A 23 -6.78 0.88 -12.27
CA LEU A 23 -6.26 -0.34 -11.63
C LEU A 23 -6.96 -0.68 -10.30
N TYR A 24 -7.25 0.34 -9.48
CA TYR A 24 -7.49 0.11 -8.05
C TYR A 24 -8.83 0.63 -7.50
N TRP A 25 -9.69 1.25 -8.31
CA TRP A 25 -10.91 1.91 -7.81
C TRP A 25 -11.87 1.01 -7.00
N GLU A 26 -11.88 -0.31 -7.22
CA GLU A 26 -12.70 -1.27 -6.45
C GLU A 26 -12.00 -1.87 -5.21
N GLN A 27 -10.72 -1.58 -5.03
CA GLN A 27 -9.84 -2.26 -4.06
C GLN A 27 -9.36 -1.34 -2.92
N ILE A 28 -9.73 -0.07 -2.92
CA ILE A 28 -9.25 0.93 -1.97
C ILE A 28 -9.57 0.52 -0.50
N PRO A 29 -8.63 0.70 0.45
CA PRO A 29 -7.24 1.12 0.25
C PRO A 29 -6.37 0.00 -0.32
N VAL A 30 -5.43 0.34 -1.20
CA VAL A 30 -4.40 -0.59 -1.73
C VAL A 30 -3.04 -0.20 -1.18
N VAL A 31 -2.28 -1.19 -0.72
CA VAL A 31 -0.89 -1.02 -0.27
C VAL A 31 0.04 -1.68 -1.28
N LEU A 32 1.01 -0.92 -1.77
CA LEU A 32 2.11 -1.44 -2.57
C LEU A 32 3.37 -1.54 -1.70
N VAL A 33 4.15 -2.60 -1.86
CA VAL A 33 5.50 -2.74 -1.32
C VAL A 33 6.41 -2.98 -2.51
N ASP A 34 7.44 -2.14 -2.68
CA ASP A 34 8.36 -2.19 -3.82
C ASP A 34 7.66 -2.19 -5.20
N GLY A 35 6.52 -1.50 -5.29
CA GLY A 35 5.71 -1.41 -6.52
C GLY A 35 4.76 -2.57 -6.75
N GLU A 36 4.80 -3.62 -5.93
CA GLU A 36 3.90 -4.77 -6.02
C GLU A 36 2.74 -4.67 -5.02
N GLN A 37 1.54 -5.04 -5.44
CA GLN A 37 0.36 -5.02 -4.58
C GLN A 37 0.49 -6.03 -3.43
N HIS A 38 0.49 -5.53 -2.21
CA HIS A 38 0.66 -6.32 -0.98
C HIS A 38 -0.68 -6.62 -0.28
N ASP A 39 -1.52 -5.59 -0.14
CA ASP A 39 -2.82 -5.68 0.54
C ASP A 39 -3.86 -4.76 -0.11
N PHE A 40 -5.14 -5.11 0.07
CA PHE A 40 -6.27 -4.28 -0.30
C PHE A 40 -7.44 -4.43 0.70
N TRP A 41 -8.34 -3.43 0.76
CA TRP A 41 -9.44 -3.27 1.74
C TRP A 41 -9.03 -3.15 3.21
N ARG A 42 -8.23 -4.08 3.73
CA ARG A 42 -7.72 -4.06 5.10
C ARG A 42 -6.28 -4.49 5.12
N VAL A 43 -5.43 -3.62 5.64
CA VAL A 43 -4.02 -3.91 5.86
C VAL A 43 -3.85 -4.83 7.06
N ASN A 44 -3.13 -5.94 6.88
CA ASN A 44 -2.70 -6.79 7.99
C ASN A 44 -1.32 -6.35 8.50
N PRO A 45 -1.20 -5.81 9.73
CA PRO A 45 0.08 -5.30 10.24
C PRO A 45 1.20 -6.34 10.28
N GLU A 46 0.88 -7.60 10.59
CA GLU A 46 1.88 -8.67 10.70
C GLU A 46 2.40 -9.10 9.32
N ARG A 47 1.53 -9.15 8.30
CA ARG A 47 1.96 -9.41 6.92
C ARG A 47 2.79 -8.27 6.37
N LEU A 48 2.41 -7.03 6.68
CA LEU A 48 3.16 -5.86 6.26
C LEU A 48 4.55 -5.83 6.90
N ARG A 49 4.68 -6.10 8.21
CA ARG A 49 5.99 -6.21 8.88
C ARG A 49 6.90 -7.26 8.22
N ARG A 50 6.36 -8.45 7.92
CA ARG A 50 7.10 -9.50 7.20
C ARG A 50 7.55 -9.05 5.82
N ALA A 51 6.71 -8.34 5.07
CA ALA A 51 7.07 -7.82 3.75
C ALA A 51 8.14 -6.73 3.82
N LEU A 52 8.16 -5.92 4.88
CA LEU A 52 9.17 -4.90 5.13
C LEU A 52 10.47 -5.46 5.74
N GLY A 53 10.54 -6.76 6.04
CA GLY A 53 11.72 -7.39 6.63
C GLY A 53 11.96 -7.07 8.11
N THR A 54 10.91 -6.68 8.84
CA THR A 54 10.96 -6.30 10.26
C THR A 54 10.20 -7.26 11.16
#